data_AF-A0A7C4DLH5-F1
#
_entry.id   AF-A0A7C4DLH5-F1
#
_cell.length_a   1.000
_cell.length_b   1.000
_cell.length_c   1.000
_cell.angle_alpha   90.00
_cell.angle_beta   90.00
_cell.angle_gamma   90.00
#
_symmetry.space_group_name_H-M   'P 1'
#
loop_
_entity.id
_entity.type
_entity.pdbx_description
1 polymer ?
#
loop_
_entity_poly.entity_id
_entity_poly.type
_entity_poly.pdbx_seq_one_letter_code
_entity_poly.pdbx_strand_id
1 'polypeptide(L)'
;MSEGATAILTEQRSRLLEAALAYAELGYAVFPCVPGTKKPLTEHGFHDATTDPGRIEAWWARHPDANVAVAAAGLAVIDRDGPWLEDRPERMLDLARSPMSDTPRGGSHHFFRRPPGKSWLCTQGRIAPKVDVRTDGGYVLLPPSVTAEGVYRWRETMELDCPPDRLPEPPAWLAELLDDASAKADSPVVAGGNVIPEGQRNGALARLAGTMRRAGMTEPEILAALLRVNRDRCAPPLAESEVRRIAASIARYEPDQIATAMAEGHWDQLMLAQSPQLAPVSLADLVARYPDLRRPMIHGLLRQGETMNVISAPKIGKALAFGANKSFLEVPAMETLRSAKAMTIEFWVKREELDAPCYIIEQGGDWTAGRTAFSVSLNGASSDYCLAFHFACGWRGAGRIADLNWHHCAVVVREGDADPEFFIDGVPEPVKYRRGPEVIDLQDSEEVIHIGAQVDPRSGYNYFSAKLLDELAIYTRALDGLEVLMLASSGNAGKRLAHK
;
A
#
# COMPACT_ATOMS: atom_id res chain seq x y z
N MET A 1 -38.93 -22.54 6.12
CA MET A 1 -37.63 -22.85 6.75
C MET A 1 -36.43 -22.20 6.05
N SER A 2 -36.58 -21.47 4.92
CA SER A 2 -35.45 -20.85 4.21
C SER A 2 -35.09 -19.44 4.69
N GLU A 3 -36.04 -18.64 5.18
CA GLU A 3 -35.75 -17.28 5.67
C GLU A 3 -34.87 -17.24 6.92
N GLY A 4 -35.02 -18.22 7.82
CA GLY A 4 -34.21 -18.30 9.04
C GLY A 4 -32.74 -18.66 8.77
N ALA A 5 -32.45 -19.45 7.73
CA ALA A 5 -31.08 -19.81 7.37
C ALA A 5 -30.33 -18.65 6.71
N THR A 6 -31.02 -17.86 5.87
CA THR A 6 -30.44 -16.67 5.22
C THR A 6 -30.15 -15.57 6.23
N ALA A 7 -31.00 -15.37 7.24
CA ALA A 7 -30.77 -14.38 8.30
C ALA A 7 -29.54 -14.73 9.16
N ILE A 8 -29.41 -16.00 9.60
CA ILE A 8 -28.26 -16.47 10.40
C ILE A 8 -26.95 -16.38 9.59
N LEU A 9 -26.96 -16.72 8.30
CA LEU A 9 -25.79 -16.60 7.43
C LEU A 9 -25.39 -15.13 7.18
N THR A 10 -26.35 -14.20 7.15
CA THR A 10 -26.07 -12.76 6.99
C THR A 10 -25.52 -12.15 8.28
N GLU A 11 -26.01 -12.60 9.43
CA GLU A 11 -25.58 -12.16 10.77
C GLU A 11 -24.15 -12.67 11.11
N GLN A 12 -23.80 -13.89 10.67
CA GLN A 12 -22.47 -14.48 10.89
C GLN A 12 -21.39 -13.87 9.97
N ARG A 13 -21.76 -13.52 8.72
CA ARG A 13 -20.92 -12.79 7.76
C ARG A 13 -20.55 -11.39 8.23
N SER A 14 -21.48 -10.71 8.91
CA SER A 14 -21.21 -9.41 9.54
C SER A 14 -20.14 -9.53 10.63
N ARG A 15 -20.20 -10.59 11.44
CA ARG A 15 -19.41 -10.70 12.67
C ARG A 15 -17.91 -10.95 12.47
N LEU A 16 -17.49 -11.71 11.44
CA LEU A 16 -16.06 -11.96 11.17
C LEU A 16 -15.37 -10.75 10.54
N LEU A 17 -16.06 -10.04 9.64
CA LEU A 17 -15.57 -8.78 9.07
C LEU A 17 -15.51 -7.69 10.15
N GLU A 18 -16.57 -7.51 10.94
CA GLU A 18 -16.59 -6.57 12.08
C GLU A 18 -15.44 -6.84 13.05
N ALA A 19 -15.18 -8.10 13.40
CA ALA A 19 -14.06 -8.46 14.26
C ALA A 19 -12.71 -8.12 13.60
N ALA A 20 -12.52 -8.45 12.32
CA ALA A 20 -11.28 -8.12 11.59
C ALA A 20 -11.03 -6.61 11.54
N LEU A 21 -12.08 -5.81 11.30
CA LEU A 21 -11.99 -4.35 11.31
C LEU A 21 -11.70 -3.81 12.71
N ALA A 22 -12.33 -4.34 13.77
CA ALA A 22 -12.08 -3.93 15.15
C ALA A 22 -10.61 -4.21 15.56
N TYR A 23 -10.05 -5.37 15.21
CA TYR A 23 -8.63 -5.65 15.45
C TYR A 23 -7.72 -4.71 14.67
N ALA A 24 -8.05 -4.43 13.41
CA ALA A 24 -7.27 -3.51 12.57
C ALA A 24 -7.30 -2.07 13.10
N GLU A 25 -8.45 -1.62 13.64
CA GLU A 25 -8.60 -0.31 14.27
C GLU A 25 -7.74 -0.17 15.53
N LEU A 26 -7.60 -1.26 16.29
CA LEU A 26 -6.64 -1.36 17.39
C LEU A 26 -5.18 -1.45 16.91
N GLY A 27 -4.91 -1.57 15.61
CA GLY A 27 -3.56 -1.61 15.06
C GLY A 27 -2.97 -3.01 14.91
N TYR A 28 -3.76 -4.07 15.06
CA TYR A 28 -3.33 -5.44 14.77
C TYR A 28 -3.42 -5.74 13.27
N ALA A 29 -2.29 -6.11 12.65
CA ALA A 29 -2.28 -6.49 11.23
C ALA A 29 -2.95 -7.86 11.03
N VAL A 30 -4.13 -7.86 10.41
CA VAL A 30 -4.96 -9.05 10.19
C VAL A 30 -4.97 -9.52 8.74
N PHE A 31 -5.36 -10.77 8.51
CA PHE A 31 -5.58 -11.35 7.19
C PHE A 31 -6.60 -12.50 7.23
N PRO A 32 -7.25 -12.81 6.09
CA PRO A 32 -8.23 -13.89 5.99
C PRO A 32 -7.55 -15.27 5.91
N CYS A 33 -8.16 -16.24 6.58
CA CYS A 33 -7.84 -17.67 6.48
C CYS A 33 -9.02 -18.45 5.91
N VAL A 34 -8.72 -19.56 5.22
CA VAL A 34 -9.71 -20.45 4.63
C VAL A 34 -10.68 -20.93 5.72
N PRO A 35 -12.00 -20.79 5.53
CA PRO A 35 -13.02 -21.20 6.51
C PRO A 35 -12.79 -22.63 7.00
N GLY A 36 -12.91 -22.86 8.31
CA GLY A 36 -12.69 -24.18 8.90
C GLY A 36 -11.23 -24.59 9.06
N THR A 37 -10.26 -23.76 8.63
CA THR A 37 -8.83 -24.09 8.70
C THR A 37 -8.00 -22.92 9.23
N LYS A 38 -6.70 -23.16 9.41
CA LYS A 38 -5.70 -22.12 9.74
C LYS A 38 -4.91 -21.60 8.52
N LYS A 39 -5.28 -21.99 7.29
CA LYS A 39 -4.49 -21.68 6.09
C LYS A 39 -4.81 -20.27 5.57
N PRO A 40 -3.83 -19.40 5.30
CA PRO A 40 -4.08 -18.07 4.71
C PRO A 40 -4.77 -18.16 3.34
N LEU A 41 -5.67 -17.21 3.05
CA LEU A 41 -6.30 -17.02 1.73
C LEU A 41 -5.54 -16.04 0.83
N THR A 42 -4.58 -15.31 1.39
CA THR A 42 -3.77 -14.30 0.72
C THR A 42 -2.66 -14.92 -0.13
N GLU A 43 -2.25 -14.21 -1.19
CA GLU A 43 -1.25 -14.66 -2.17
C GLU A 43 0.12 -14.94 -1.53
N HIS A 44 0.57 -14.03 -0.66
CA HIS A 44 1.85 -14.15 0.06
C HIS A 44 1.68 -14.70 1.48
N GLY A 45 0.57 -15.37 1.77
CA GLY A 45 0.27 -15.87 3.10
C GLY A 45 0.16 -14.76 4.14
N PHE A 46 0.60 -15.01 5.37
CA PHE A 46 0.47 -14.05 6.48
C PHE A 46 1.31 -12.77 6.28
N HIS A 47 2.24 -12.73 5.31
CA HIS A 47 3.00 -11.52 4.97
C HIS A 47 2.13 -10.42 4.35
N ASP A 48 0.95 -10.78 3.87
CA ASP A 48 -0.04 -9.83 3.36
C ASP A 48 -0.87 -9.16 4.47
N ALA A 49 -0.67 -9.52 5.74
CA ALA A 49 -1.41 -8.97 6.87
C ALA A 49 -1.41 -7.43 6.88
N THR A 50 -2.54 -6.84 7.22
CA THR A 50 -2.76 -5.40 7.09
C THR A 50 -3.69 -4.86 8.17
N THR A 51 -3.56 -3.56 8.44
CA THR A 51 -4.53 -2.78 9.23
C THR A 51 -5.42 -1.92 8.33
N ASP A 52 -5.29 -2.02 7.01
CA ASP A 52 -6.08 -1.22 6.07
C ASP A 52 -7.53 -1.75 5.96
N PRO A 53 -8.55 -1.00 6.41
CA PRO A 53 -9.93 -1.45 6.38
C PRO A 53 -10.43 -1.76 4.96
N GLY A 54 -9.98 -1.03 3.93
CA GLY A 54 -10.41 -1.27 2.56
C GLY A 54 -9.93 -2.62 2.01
N ARG A 55 -8.70 -3.03 2.36
CA ARG A 55 -8.16 -4.34 2.00
C ARG A 55 -8.87 -5.47 2.76
N ILE A 56 -9.20 -5.24 4.03
CA ILE A 56 -9.94 -6.18 4.88
C ILE A 56 -11.37 -6.38 4.35
N GLU A 57 -12.10 -5.29 4.10
CA GLU A 57 -13.43 -5.33 3.48
C GLU A 57 -13.40 -6.05 2.13
N ALA A 58 -12.42 -5.76 1.27
CA ALA A 58 -12.30 -6.41 -0.03
C ALA A 58 -12.02 -7.92 0.08
N TRP A 59 -11.31 -8.37 1.12
CA TRP A 59 -11.09 -9.79 1.37
C TRP A 59 -12.36 -10.49 1.84
N TRP A 60 -13.09 -9.91 2.79
CA TRP A 60 -14.32 -10.49 3.30
C TRP A 60 -15.52 -10.32 2.34
N ALA A 61 -15.51 -9.34 1.44
CA ALA A 61 -16.47 -9.28 0.34
C ALA A 61 -16.33 -10.49 -0.60
N ARG A 62 -15.10 -10.96 -0.84
CA ARG A 62 -14.79 -12.15 -1.65
C ARG A 62 -14.95 -13.45 -0.87
N HIS A 63 -14.64 -13.43 0.42
CA HIS A 63 -14.69 -14.58 1.31
C HIS A 63 -15.42 -14.22 2.61
N PRO A 64 -16.76 -14.11 2.60
CA PRO A 64 -17.53 -13.63 3.75
C PRO A 64 -17.39 -14.47 5.01
N ASP A 65 -17.08 -15.76 4.84
CA ASP A 65 -16.99 -16.72 5.92
C ASP A 65 -15.51 -16.97 6.33
N ALA A 66 -14.57 -16.15 5.86
CA ALA A 66 -13.15 -16.30 6.15
C ALA A 66 -12.84 -16.10 7.64
N ASN A 67 -11.99 -16.97 8.16
CA ASN A 67 -11.43 -16.81 9.51
C ASN A 67 -10.52 -15.60 9.57
N VAL A 68 -10.43 -14.96 10.74
CA VAL A 68 -9.52 -13.85 10.99
C VAL A 68 -8.26 -14.34 11.70
N ALA A 69 -7.10 -13.98 11.17
CA ALA A 69 -5.81 -14.24 11.78
C ALA A 69 -5.01 -12.94 11.91
N VAL A 70 -4.10 -12.89 12.88
CA VAL A 70 -3.19 -11.77 13.12
C VAL A 70 -1.75 -12.21 12.91
N ALA A 71 -0.97 -11.39 12.19
CA ALA A 71 0.48 -11.57 12.13
C ALA A 71 1.10 -11.16 13.48
N ALA A 72 1.94 -12.02 14.06
CA ALA A 72 2.54 -11.78 15.38
C ALA A 72 3.74 -10.81 15.33
N ALA A 73 3.72 -9.85 14.39
CA ALA A 73 4.76 -8.84 14.24
C ALA A 73 4.75 -7.88 15.44
N GLY A 74 5.86 -7.80 16.18
CA GLY A 74 5.95 -7.00 17.41
C GLY A 74 5.21 -7.60 18.62
N LEU A 75 4.66 -8.81 18.48
CA LEU A 75 3.97 -9.55 19.53
C LEU A 75 4.79 -10.75 20.01
N ALA A 76 4.46 -11.23 21.20
CA ALA A 76 4.82 -12.55 21.68
C ALA A 76 3.54 -13.26 22.10
N VAL A 77 3.08 -14.22 21.30
CA VAL A 77 1.89 -15.02 21.59
C VAL A 77 2.31 -16.40 22.07
N ILE A 78 1.86 -16.77 23.27
CA ILE A 78 2.07 -18.11 23.82
C ILE A 78 0.84 -18.96 23.52
N ASP A 79 1.00 -19.95 22.63
CA ASP A 79 -0.03 -20.90 22.23
C ASP A 79 0.13 -22.18 23.06
N ARG A 80 -0.69 -22.28 24.11
CA ARG A 80 -0.66 -23.37 25.08
C ARG A 80 -1.75 -24.38 24.74
N ASP A 81 -1.35 -25.50 24.13
CA ASP A 81 -2.25 -26.60 23.73
C ASP A 81 -2.18 -27.81 24.71
N GLY A 82 -1.64 -27.62 25.93
CA GLY A 82 -1.56 -28.68 26.93
C GLY A 82 -1.16 -28.25 28.35
N PRO A 83 -0.97 -29.24 29.24
CA PRO A 83 -0.47 -29.04 30.61
C PRO A 83 0.84 -28.26 30.63
N TRP A 84 0.83 -27.11 31.31
CA TRP A 84 2.02 -26.29 31.55
C TRP A 84 1.75 -25.39 32.76
N LEU A 85 2.72 -25.30 33.67
CA LEU A 85 2.67 -24.49 34.91
C LEU A 85 1.61 -24.94 35.95
N GLU A 86 1.13 -26.18 35.88
CA GLU A 86 0.16 -26.73 36.85
C GLU A 86 0.71 -26.77 38.28
N ASP A 87 2.02 -26.94 38.44
CA ASP A 87 2.76 -26.90 39.70
C ASP A 87 3.23 -25.47 40.09
N ARG A 88 2.92 -24.46 39.26
CA ARG A 88 3.38 -23.06 39.39
C ARG A 88 2.20 -22.08 39.26
N PRO A 89 1.24 -22.10 40.21
CA PRO A 89 0.03 -21.27 40.14
C PRO A 89 0.32 -19.77 40.05
N GLU A 90 1.41 -19.29 40.65
CA GLU A 90 1.86 -17.91 40.56
C GLU A 90 2.19 -17.48 39.12
N ARG A 91 2.85 -18.36 38.35
CA ARG A 91 3.18 -18.10 36.94
C ARG A 91 1.95 -18.19 36.04
N MET A 92 1.00 -19.05 36.41
CA MET A 92 -0.31 -19.12 35.73
C MET A 92 -1.10 -17.82 35.91
N LEU A 93 -1.08 -17.23 37.12
CA LEU A 93 -1.71 -15.94 37.38
C LEU A 93 -1.05 -14.81 36.58
N ASP A 94 0.28 -14.82 36.44
CA ASP A 94 0.97 -13.84 35.61
C ASP A 94 0.57 -13.94 34.13
N LEU A 95 0.43 -15.16 33.59
CA LEU A 95 -0.09 -15.36 32.22
C LEU A 95 -1.54 -14.91 32.06
N ALA A 96 -2.34 -15.01 33.12
CA ALA A 96 -3.74 -14.57 33.12
C ALA A 96 -3.90 -13.04 33.22
N ARG A 97 -2.80 -12.26 33.20
CA ARG A 97 -2.85 -10.78 33.15
C ARG A 97 -2.81 -10.23 31.72
N SER A 98 -2.51 -11.07 30.72
CA SER A 98 -2.59 -10.70 29.31
C SER A 98 -3.96 -11.00 28.73
N PRO A 99 -4.38 -10.33 27.65
CA PRO A 99 -5.49 -10.81 26.83
C PRO A 99 -5.34 -12.28 26.47
N MET A 100 -6.46 -12.99 26.40
CA MET A 100 -6.46 -14.45 26.28
C MET A 100 -7.66 -14.97 25.50
N SER A 101 -7.38 -15.82 24.52
CA SER A 101 -8.40 -16.57 23.79
C SER A 101 -8.29 -18.06 24.05
N ASP A 102 -9.41 -18.73 24.23
CA ASP A 102 -9.50 -20.19 24.28
C ASP A 102 -9.42 -20.77 22.86
N THR A 103 -8.62 -21.82 22.69
CA THR A 103 -8.48 -22.55 21.43
C THR A 103 -9.49 -23.70 21.36
N PRO A 104 -9.94 -24.10 20.16
CA PRO A 104 -10.91 -25.18 20.01
C PRO A 104 -10.48 -26.54 20.58
N ARG A 105 -9.17 -26.75 20.79
CA ARG A 105 -8.61 -28.01 21.30
C ARG A 105 -8.47 -28.03 22.82
N GLY A 106 -9.02 -27.04 23.51
CA GLY A 106 -8.93 -26.89 24.97
C GLY A 106 -7.65 -26.21 25.45
N GLY A 107 -6.93 -25.53 24.55
CA GLY A 107 -5.77 -24.70 24.85
C GLY A 107 -6.11 -23.22 25.02
N SER A 108 -5.09 -22.37 25.10
CA SER A 108 -5.23 -20.92 25.17
C SER A 108 -4.09 -20.17 24.46
N HIS A 109 -4.41 -19.04 23.83
CA HIS A 109 -3.42 -18.06 23.39
C HIS A 109 -3.29 -16.94 24.44
N HIS A 110 -2.07 -16.56 24.81
CA HIS A 110 -1.78 -15.41 25.68
C HIS A 110 -0.99 -14.36 24.90
N PHE A 111 -1.46 -13.10 24.89
CA PHE A 111 -0.93 -12.05 24.02
C PHE A 111 -0.10 -11.01 24.78
N PHE A 112 1.19 -10.89 24.44
CA PHE A 112 2.08 -9.89 25.01
C PHE A 112 2.67 -8.99 23.93
N ARG A 113 3.02 -7.75 24.31
CA ARG A 113 3.91 -6.92 23.50
C ARG A 113 5.33 -7.43 23.61
N ARG A 114 6.04 -7.54 22.48
CA ARG A 114 7.48 -7.82 22.53
C ARG A 114 8.26 -6.57 22.97
N PRO A 115 9.11 -6.65 24.01
CA PRO A 115 9.94 -5.52 24.42
C PRO A 115 10.94 -5.11 23.32
N PRO A 116 11.28 -3.81 23.18
CA PRO A 116 12.33 -3.36 22.26
C PRO A 116 13.66 -4.09 22.51
N GLY A 117 14.38 -4.44 21.44
CA GLY A 117 15.67 -5.14 21.52
C GLY A 117 15.57 -6.65 21.74
N LYS A 118 14.37 -7.24 21.87
CA LYS A 118 14.17 -8.69 21.90
C LYS A 118 13.85 -9.22 20.49
N SER A 119 14.61 -10.20 20.02
CA SER A 119 14.44 -10.85 18.70
C SER A 119 14.11 -12.33 18.85
N TRP A 120 13.07 -12.66 19.62
CA TRP A 120 12.65 -14.05 19.84
C TRP A 120 12.11 -14.70 18.57
N LEU A 121 12.45 -15.98 18.38
CA LEU A 121 12.02 -16.78 17.24
C LEU A 121 10.68 -17.47 17.50
N CYS A 122 9.97 -17.78 16.42
CA CYS A 122 8.86 -18.74 16.49
C CYS A 122 9.41 -20.11 16.88
N THR A 123 8.82 -20.74 17.90
CA THR A 123 9.24 -22.07 18.35
C THR A 123 8.05 -22.99 18.58
N GLN A 124 8.29 -24.30 18.43
CA GLN A 124 7.30 -25.34 18.69
C GLN A 124 7.79 -26.21 19.86
N GLY A 125 7.03 -26.25 20.95
CA GLY A 125 7.31 -27.09 22.12
C GLY A 125 8.66 -26.86 22.83
N ARG A 126 9.35 -25.74 22.58
CA ARG A 126 10.72 -25.47 23.10
C ARG A 126 10.71 -25.05 24.56
N ILE A 127 9.74 -24.23 24.97
CA ILE A 127 9.62 -23.76 26.36
C ILE A 127 8.93 -24.79 27.26
N ALA A 128 8.02 -25.59 26.69
CA ALA A 128 7.42 -26.77 27.30
C ALA A 128 6.71 -27.62 26.23
N PRO A 129 6.48 -28.92 26.48
CA PRO A 129 5.68 -29.76 25.59
C PRO A 129 4.30 -29.15 25.30
N LYS A 130 3.91 -29.09 24.02
CA LYS A 130 2.65 -28.49 23.55
C LYS A 130 2.48 -27.01 23.89
N VAL A 131 3.58 -26.28 24.09
CA VAL A 131 3.58 -24.83 24.21
C VAL A 131 4.42 -24.23 23.10
N ASP A 132 3.75 -23.56 22.19
CA ASP A 132 4.33 -22.91 21.03
C ASP A 132 4.46 -21.41 21.27
N VAL A 133 5.47 -20.80 20.66
CA VAL A 133 5.70 -19.35 20.71
C VAL A 133 5.58 -18.80 19.29
N ARG A 134 4.72 -17.80 19.11
CA ARG A 134 4.53 -17.07 17.86
C ARG A 134 4.97 -15.62 18.03
N THR A 135 5.96 -15.22 17.25
CA THR A 135 6.54 -13.86 17.20
C THR A 135 6.62 -13.42 15.74
N ASP A 136 7.50 -12.48 15.39
CA ASP A 136 7.79 -12.11 14.00
C ASP A 136 8.00 -13.36 13.12
N GLY A 137 7.31 -13.41 11.98
CA GLY A 137 7.32 -14.57 11.09
C GLY A 137 6.30 -15.67 11.45
N GLY A 138 5.48 -15.45 12.48
CA GLY A 138 4.36 -16.31 12.86
C GLY A 138 3.02 -15.57 12.84
N TYR A 139 1.94 -16.33 13.00
CA TYR A 139 0.57 -15.82 13.12
C TYR A 139 -0.28 -16.75 13.98
N VAL A 140 -1.41 -16.23 14.46
CA VAL A 140 -2.45 -16.99 15.18
C VAL A 140 -3.83 -16.61 14.66
N LEU A 141 -4.80 -17.51 14.80
CA LEU A 141 -6.22 -17.18 14.57
C LEU A 141 -6.75 -16.40 15.77
N LEU A 142 -7.64 -15.44 15.50
CA LEU A 142 -8.35 -14.66 16.51
C LEU A 142 -9.83 -15.07 16.56
N PRO A 143 -10.48 -14.97 17.74
CA PRO A 143 -11.94 -15.03 17.83
C PRO A 143 -12.62 -14.02 16.88
N PRO A 144 -13.80 -14.30 16.30
CA PRO A 144 -14.63 -15.49 16.49
C PRO A 144 -14.36 -16.61 15.46
N SER A 145 -13.12 -16.76 14.97
CA SER A 145 -12.78 -17.77 13.95
C SER A 145 -13.18 -19.19 14.31
N VAL A 146 -13.49 -20.00 13.30
CA VAL A 146 -13.97 -21.38 13.46
C VAL A 146 -13.10 -22.34 12.66
N THR A 147 -12.62 -23.40 13.30
CA THR A 147 -11.95 -24.53 12.63
C THR A 147 -12.79 -25.79 12.71
N ALA A 148 -12.37 -26.87 12.04
CA ALA A 148 -13.01 -28.18 12.15
C ALA A 148 -13.11 -28.69 13.60
N GLU A 149 -12.21 -28.24 14.48
CA GLU A 149 -12.19 -28.61 15.89
C GLU A 149 -13.10 -27.74 16.78
N GLY A 150 -13.62 -26.62 16.28
CA GLY A 150 -14.51 -25.73 17.03
C GLY A 150 -14.18 -24.25 16.90
N VAL A 151 -14.61 -23.45 17.87
CA VAL A 151 -14.61 -21.98 17.79
C VAL A 151 -13.54 -21.39 18.70
N TYR A 152 -12.78 -20.42 18.18
CA TYR A 152 -11.93 -19.55 18.98
C TYR A 152 -12.80 -18.53 19.74
N ARG A 153 -12.61 -18.42 21.06
CA ARG A 153 -13.39 -17.50 21.90
C ARG A 153 -12.47 -16.67 22.77
N TRP A 154 -12.78 -15.39 22.93
CA TRP A 154 -12.17 -14.62 24.00
C TRP A 154 -12.64 -15.18 25.34
N ARG A 155 -11.73 -15.26 26.31
CA ARG A 155 -12.16 -15.47 27.69
C ARG A 155 -12.82 -14.17 28.17
N GLU A 156 -13.87 -14.30 28.98
CA GLU A 156 -14.68 -13.17 29.43
C GLU A 156 -13.79 -12.02 29.98
N THR A 157 -13.95 -10.82 29.41
CA THR A 157 -13.19 -9.59 29.76
C THR A 157 -11.68 -9.64 29.45
N MET A 158 -11.24 -10.55 28.60
CA MET A 158 -9.83 -10.73 28.22
C MET A 158 -9.60 -10.59 26.71
N GLU A 159 -10.45 -9.81 26.04
CA GLU A 159 -10.30 -9.44 24.64
C GLU A 159 -9.03 -8.61 24.38
N LEU A 160 -8.60 -8.53 23.11
CA LEU A 160 -7.73 -7.44 22.68
C LEU A 160 -8.56 -6.15 22.64
N ASP A 161 -8.33 -5.26 23.59
CA ASP A 161 -9.08 -4.00 23.78
C ASP A 161 -8.19 -2.75 23.63
N CYS A 162 -6.89 -2.95 23.43
CA CYS A 162 -5.91 -1.90 23.30
C CYS A 162 -4.90 -2.19 22.17
N PRO A 163 -4.21 -1.16 21.67
CA PRO A 163 -3.22 -1.35 20.62
C PRO A 163 -2.00 -2.18 21.07
N PRO A 164 -1.25 -2.78 20.11
CA PRO A 164 -0.11 -3.65 20.40
C PRO A 164 0.92 -3.04 21.34
N ASP A 165 1.17 -1.73 21.26
CA ASP A 165 2.15 -1.01 22.07
C ASP A 165 1.74 -0.90 23.56
N ARG A 166 0.44 -1.04 23.86
CA ARG A 166 -0.15 -0.97 25.20
C ARG A 166 -0.40 -2.32 25.86
N LEU A 167 -0.20 -3.42 25.14
CA LEU A 167 -0.24 -4.76 25.73
C LEU A 167 0.84 -4.90 26.82
N PRO A 168 0.59 -5.73 27.85
CA PRO A 168 1.61 -6.02 28.86
C PRO A 168 2.83 -6.68 28.21
N GLU A 169 4.01 -6.37 28.74
CA GLU A 169 5.21 -7.14 28.43
C GLU A 169 5.15 -8.52 29.13
N PRO A 170 5.85 -9.54 28.60
CA PRO A 170 5.97 -10.82 29.27
C PRO A 170 6.55 -10.65 30.68
N PRO A 171 6.04 -11.37 31.70
CA PRO A 171 6.67 -11.44 33.01
C PRO A 171 8.15 -11.83 32.87
N ALA A 172 9.00 -11.35 33.79
CA ALA A 172 10.46 -11.55 33.70
C ALA A 172 10.85 -13.02 33.51
N TRP A 173 10.22 -13.95 34.25
CA TRP A 173 10.48 -15.38 34.12
C TRP A 173 10.13 -15.94 32.73
N LEU A 174 9.13 -15.38 32.06
CA LEU A 174 8.72 -15.78 30.72
C LEU A 174 9.69 -15.20 29.69
N ALA A 175 10.08 -13.92 29.84
CA ALA A 175 11.07 -13.30 28.98
C ALA A 175 12.41 -14.06 29.00
N GLU A 176 12.89 -14.47 30.18
CA GLU A 176 14.09 -15.30 30.35
C GLU A 176 13.94 -16.66 29.65
N LEU A 177 12.77 -17.31 29.78
CA LEU A 177 12.49 -18.58 29.14
C LEU A 177 12.49 -18.47 27.60
N LEU A 178 11.99 -17.34 27.06
CA LEU A 178 11.99 -17.03 25.64
C LEU A 178 13.39 -16.69 25.11
N ASP A 179 14.20 -15.99 25.90
CA ASP A 179 15.62 -15.74 25.61
C ASP A 179 16.38 -17.06 25.50
N ASP A 180 16.25 -17.95 26.49
CA ASP A 180 16.91 -19.25 26.52
C ASP A 180 16.48 -20.15 25.35
N ALA A 181 15.18 -20.17 25.04
CA ALA A 181 14.64 -20.95 23.94
C ALA A 181 15.17 -20.46 22.59
N SER A 182 15.34 -19.14 22.43
CA SER A 182 15.88 -18.51 21.22
C SER A 182 17.40 -18.69 21.12
N ALA A 183 18.15 -18.52 22.22
CA ALA A 183 19.60 -18.74 22.25
C ALA A 183 20.00 -20.20 21.99
N LYS A 184 19.17 -21.16 22.44
CA LYS A 184 19.33 -22.59 22.10
C LYS A 184 18.85 -22.93 20.68
N ALA A 185 18.16 -22.03 19.99
CA ALA A 185 17.95 -22.13 18.54
C ALA A 185 19.16 -21.56 17.76
N ASP A 186 19.94 -20.66 18.38
CA ASP A 186 21.12 -19.99 17.83
C ASP A 186 22.47 -20.69 18.12
N SER A 187 22.49 -21.77 18.91
CA SER A 187 23.68 -22.63 19.02
C SER A 187 23.95 -23.32 17.67
N PRO A 188 25.23 -23.44 17.23
CA PRO A 188 25.55 -23.86 15.88
C PRO A 188 24.95 -25.25 15.63
N VAL A 189 23.91 -25.25 14.80
CA VAL A 189 23.30 -26.46 14.27
C VAL A 189 24.41 -27.21 13.56
N VAL A 190 24.86 -28.32 14.16
CA VAL A 190 25.59 -29.35 13.43
C VAL A 190 24.74 -29.71 12.21
N ALA A 191 25.35 -29.48 11.05
CA ALA A 191 24.74 -29.42 9.74
C ALA A 191 23.69 -30.52 9.46
N GLY A 192 22.52 -30.08 8.99
CA GLY A 192 21.48 -30.96 8.46
C GLY A 192 20.32 -30.19 7.86
N GLY A 193 20.58 -29.24 6.95
CA GLY A 193 19.50 -28.68 6.14
C GLY A 193 18.85 -29.78 5.30
N ASN A 194 17.53 -29.70 5.07
CA ASN A 194 16.78 -30.70 4.31
C ASN A 194 17.51 -31.14 3.03
N VAL A 195 17.47 -32.46 2.77
CA VAL A 195 18.00 -33.07 1.55
C VAL A 195 17.33 -32.43 0.33
N ILE A 196 18.15 -32.04 -0.65
CA ILE A 196 17.75 -31.42 -1.90
C ILE A 196 17.69 -32.53 -2.96
N PRO A 197 16.48 -32.98 -3.36
CA PRO A 197 16.32 -34.10 -4.28
C PRO A 197 16.69 -33.72 -5.71
N GLU A 198 16.95 -34.76 -6.52
CA GLU A 198 17.10 -34.66 -7.97
C GLU A 198 16.00 -33.79 -8.61
N GLY A 199 16.41 -32.91 -9.53
CA GLY A 199 15.51 -31.92 -10.16
C GLY A 199 15.42 -30.56 -9.44
N GLN A 200 15.75 -30.48 -8.14
CA GLN A 200 15.67 -29.23 -7.37
C GLN A 200 17.02 -28.57 -7.05
N ARG A 201 18.12 -29.32 -7.26
CA ARG A 201 19.51 -28.97 -6.90
C ARG A 201 19.98 -27.64 -7.49
N ASN A 202 19.86 -27.48 -8.80
CA ASN A 202 20.31 -26.28 -9.51
C ASN A 202 19.59 -25.01 -9.01
N GLY A 203 18.27 -25.09 -8.85
CA GLY A 203 17.47 -23.97 -8.33
C GLY A 203 17.74 -23.66 -6.85
N ALA A 204 18.03 -24.66 -6.04
CA ALA A 204 18.36 -24.47 -4.62
C ALA A 204 19.75 -23.82 -4.46
N LEU A 205 20.78 -24.33 -5.16
CA LEU A 205 22.12 -23.76 -5.12
C LEU A 205 22.17 -22.34 -5.72
N ALA A 206 21.41 -22.07 -6.78
CA ALA A 206 21.32 -20.73 -7.37
C ALA A 206 20.68 -19.70 -6.41
N ARG A 207 19.64 -20.10 -5.66
CA ARG A 207 19.03 -19.22 -4.63
C ARG A 207 20.00 -18.93 -3.49
N LEU A 208 20.73 -19.94 -3.02
CA LEU A 208 21.75 -19.76 -1.98
C LEU A 208 22.88 -18.84 -2.46
N ALA A 209 23.37 -19.02 -3.69
CA ALA A 209 24.33 -18.11 -4.30
C ALA A 209 23.80 -16.68 -4.43
N GLY A 210 22.53 -16.50 -4.81
CA GLY A 210 21.92 -15.18 -4.93
C GLY A 210 21.84 -14.45 -3.59
N THR A 211 21.54 -15.16 -2.50
CA THR A 211 21.56 -14.60 -1.15
C THR A 211 22.98 -14.17 -0.75
N MET A 212 23.98 -15.02 -0.96
CA MET A 212 25.37 -14.69 -0.65
C MET A 212 25.89 -13.52 -1.49
N ARG A 213 25.51 -13.44 -2.78
CA ARG A 213 25.90 -12.34 -3.66
C ARG A 213 25.29 -11.00 -3.26
N ARG A 214 24.02 -10.98 -2.84
CA ARG A 214 23.38 -9.75 -2.32
C ARG A 214 24.08 -9.22 -1.08
N ALA A 215 24.62 -10.11 -0.25
CA ALA A 215 25.39 -9.75 0.94
C ALA A 215 26.86 -9.37 0.65
N GLY A 216 27.27 -9.22 -0.62
CA GLY A 216 28.62 -8.78 -0.98
C GLY A 216 29.61 -9.88 -1.30
N MET A 217 29.26 -11.17 -1.12
CA MET A 217 30.23 -12.25 -1.30
C MET A 217 30.73 -12.38 -2.75
N THR A 218 32.01 -12.74 -2.86
CA THR A 218 32.73 -12.93 -4.11
C THR A 218 32.47 -14.32 -4.72
N GLU A 219 32.76 -14.49 -6.01
CA GLU A 219 32.60 -15.78 -6.70
C GLU A 219 33.32 -16.94 -5.99
N PRO A 220 34.59 -16.82 -5.53
CA PRO A 220 35.27 -17.90 -4.83
C PRO A 220 34.61 -18.27 -3.49
N GLU A 221 34.09 -17.29 -2.75
CA GLU A 221 33.41 -17.50 -1.46
C GLU A 221 32.08 -18.22 -1.66
N ILE A 222 31.30 -17.77 -2.65
CA ILE A 222 30.06 -18.41 -3.06
C ILE A 222 30.33 -19.86 -3.49
N LEU A 223 31.36 -20.08 -4.31
CA LEU A 223 31.74 -21.42 -4.77
C LEU A 223 32.10 -22.35 -3.62
N ALA A 224 32.93 -21.90 -2.68
CA ALA A 224 33.34 -22.69 -1.52
C ALA A 224 32.13 -23.12 -0.68
N ALA A 225 31.19 -22.21 -0.44
CA ALA A 225 29.95 -22.48 0.27
C ALA A 225 29.05 -23.46 -0.50
N LEU A 226 28.87 -23.26 -1.80
CA LEU A 226 28.02 -24.15 -2.62
C LEU A 226 28.59 -25.57 -2.73
N LEU A 227 29.90 -25.74 -2.80
CA LEU A 227 30.52 -27.08 -2.81
C LEU A 227 30.24 -27.84 -1.51
N ARG A 228 30.24 -27.13 -0.37
CA ARG A 228 29.86 -27.72 0.92
C ARG A 228 28.39 -28.12 0.94
N VAL A 229 27.50 -27.22 0.50
CA VAL A 229 26.05 -27.49 0.44
C VAL A 229 25.72 -28.64 -0.52
N ASN A 230 26.37 -28.70 -1.68
CA ASN A 230 26.16 -29.76 -2.66
C ASN A 230 26.53 -31.14 -2.10
N ARG A 231 27.68 -31.25 -1.41
CA ARG A 231 28.09 -32.49 -0.74
C ARG A 231 27.14 -32.87 0.39
N ASP A 232 26.77 -31.92 1.23
CA ASP A 232 26.11 -32.20 2.49
C ASP A 232 24.58 -32.35 2.31
N ARG A 233 24.00 -31.79 1.24
CA ARG A 233 22.54 -31.68 1.08
C ARG A 233 21.99 -32.15 -0.26
N CYS A 234 22.75 -32.23 -1.37
CA CYS A 234 22.18 -32.66 -2.66
C CYS A 234 22.20 -34.19 -2.82
N ALA A 235 21.08 -34.77 -3.24
CA ALA A 235 20.94 -36.21 -3.46
C ALA A 235 20.40 -36.53 -4.87
N PRO A 236 21.20 -37.11 -5.79
CA PRO A 236 22.66 -37.23 -5.69
C PRO A 236 23.37 -35.86 -5.85
N PRO A 237 24.61 -35.70 -5.38
CA PRO A 237 25.38 -34.47 -5.57
C PRO A 237 25.57 -34.12 -7.05
N LEU A 238 25.58 -32.83 -7.38
CA LEU A 238 25.95 -32.35 -8.71
C LEU A 238 27.46 -32.45 -8.93
N ALA A 239 27.88 -32.52 -10.20
CA ALA A 239 29.29 -32.41 -10.54
C ALA A 239 29.84 -31.04 -10.14
N GLU A 240 31.09 -30.98 -9.66
CA GLU A 240 31.72 -29.71 -9.25
C GLU A 240 31.74 -28.67 -10.37
N SER A 241 31.88 -29.10 -11.62
CA SER A 241 31.84 -28.22 -12.80
C SER A 241 30.49 -27.52 -12.96
N GLU A 242 29.40 -28.15 -12.55
CA GLU A 242 28.06 -27.57 -12.57
C GLU A 242 27.87 -26.58 -11.42
N VAL A 243 28.38 -26.90 -10.22
CA VAL A 243 28.39 -25.97 -9.08
C VAL A 243 29.22 -24.71 -9.37
N ARG A 244 30.39 -24.87 -10.02
CA ARG A 244 31.21 -23.76 -10.52
C ARG A 244 30.44 -22.86 -11.48
N ARG A 245 29.68 -23.45 -12.41
CA ARG A 245 28.86 -22.69 -13.37
C ARG A 245 27.77 -21.87 -12.68
N ILE A 246 27.16 -22.39 -11.62
CA ILE A 246 26.15 -21.67 -10.84
C ILE A 246 26.78 -20.47 -10.12
N ALA A 247 27.91 -20.67 -9.43
CA ALA A 247 28.62 -19.60 -8.73
C ALA A 247 29.03 -18.48 -9.70
N ALA A 248 29.67 -18.84 -10.82
CA ALA A 248 30.08 -17.89 -11.85
C ALA A 248 28.89 -17.16 -12.48
N SER A 249 27.76 -17.85 -12.72
CA SER A 249 26.58 -17.23 -13.30
C SER A 249 25.99 -16.14 -12.39
N ILE A 250 25.96 -16.38 -11.08
CA ILE A 250 25.38 -15.48 -10.09
C ILE A 250 26.34 -14.34 -9.73
N ALA A 251 27.64 -14.57 -9.74
CA ALA A 251 28.65 -13.54 -9.47
C ALA A 251 28.64 -12.37 -10.48
N ARG A 252 28.02 -12.56 -11.66
CA ARG A 252 27.83 -11.50 -12.67
C ARG A 252 26.90 -10.37 -12.24
N TYR A 253 26.03 -10.59 -11.26
CA TYR A 253 25.14 -9.56 -10.76
C TYR A 253 25.87 -8.66 -9.76
N GLU A 254 25.56 -7.36 -9.76
CA GLU A 254 26.12 -6.42 -8.78
C GLU A 254 25.57 -6.71 -7.37
N PRO A 255 26.41 -6.62 -6.32
CA PRO A 255 25.94 -6.72 -4.93
C PRO A 255 25.02 -5.56 -4.58
N ASP A 256 24.10 -5.82 -3.65
CA ASP A 256 23.25 -4.77 -3.11
C ASP A 256 24.05 -3.98 -2.08
N GLN A 257 24.26 -2.68 -2.34
CA GLN A 257 25.11 -1.81 -1.52
C GLN A 257 24.58 -1.65 -0.09
N ILE A 258 23.25 -1.72 0.10
CA ILE A 258 22.60 -1.61 1.40
C ILE A 258 22.76 -2.92 2.17
N ALA A 259 22.50 -4.06 1.54
CA ALA A 259 22.66 -5.37 2.15
C ALA A 259 24.14 -5.68 2.45
N THR A 260 25.07 -5.19 1.62
CA THR A 260 26.51 -5.27 1.87
C THR A 260 26.90 -4.45 3.09
N ALA A 261 26.45 -3.19 3.18
CA ALA A 261 26.69 -2.35 4.36
C ALA A 261 26.07 -2.93 5.65
N MET A 262 24.91 -3.63 5.56
CA MET A 262 24.32 -4.39 6.67
C MET A 262 25.18 -5.58 7.08
N ALA A 263 25.66 -6.37 6.12
CA ALA A 263 26.44 -7.57 6.39
C ALA A 263 27.84 -7.23 6.95
N GLU A 264 28.44 -6.13 6.49
CA GLU A 264 29.79 -5.69 6.88
C GLU A 264 29.80 -4.70 8.07
N GLY A 265 28.64 -4.15 8.46
CA GLY A 265 28.52 -3.24 9.60
C GLY A 265 29.01 -1.81 9.36
N HIS A 266 29.03 -1.35 8.10
CA HIS A 266 29.58 -0.04 7.69
C HIS A 266 28.55 1.10 7.56
N TRP A 267 27.39 0.97 8.22
CA TRP A 267 26.27 1.91 8.14
C TRP A 267 26.62 3.37 8.43
N ASP A 268 27.50 3.62 9.39
CA ASP A 268 27.87 4.98 9.81
C ASP A 268 28.71 5.71 8.75
N GLN A 269 29.55 4.99 8.00
CA GLN A 269 30.44 5.59 6.99
C GLN A 269 29.68 6.10 5.75
N LEU A 270 28.59 5.43 5.37
CA LEU A 270 27.72 5.86 4.25
C LEU A 270 26.97 7.15 4.56
N MET A 271 26.57 7.36 5.83
CA MET A 271 25.77 8.52 6.25
C MET A 271 26.62 9.75 6.61
N LEU A 272 27.82 9.55 7.17
CA LEU A 272 28.75 10.64 7.51
C LEU A 272 29.26 11.40 6.29
N ALA A 273 29.34 10.76 5.12
CA ALA A 273 29.84 11.39 3.90
C ALA A 273 28.88 12.44 3.28
N GLN A 274 27.62 12.56 3.75
CA GLN A 274 26.58 13.33 3.06
C GLN A 274 25.92 14.47 3.86
N SER A 275 26.29 14.74 5.11
CA SER A 275 25.57 15.73 5.93
C SER A 275 26.33 17.06 6.11
N PRO A 276 25.79 18.22 5.65
CA PRO A 276 26.36 19.52 5.97
C PRO A 276 26.12 19.90 7.44
N GLN A 277 27.14 20.44 8.11
CA GLN A 277 27.04 20.97 9.48
C GLN A 277 26.19 22.25 9.50
N LEU A 278 24.99 22.16 10.07
CA LEU A 278 24.15 23.33 10.37
C LEU A 278 24.54 23.93 11.72
N ALA A 279 24.82 25.24 11.75
CA ALA A 279 25.00 25.99 12.98
C ALA A 279 23.63 26.43 13.56
N PRO A 280 23.44 26.38 14.89
CA PRO A 280 22.20 26.83 15.51
C PRO A 280 21.99 28.34 15.34
N VAL A 281 20.77 28.75 15.01
CA VAL A 281 20.34 30.17 14.88
C VAL A 281 19.27 30.46 15.92
N SER A 282 19.29 31.65 16.53
CA SER A 282 18.29 32.04 17.52
C SER A 282 16.93 32.35 16.87
N LEU A 283 15.85 32.12 17.61
CA LEU A 283 14.49 32.45 17.16
C LEU A 283 14.34 33.95 16.85
N ALA A 284 15.00 34.82 17.63
CA ALA A 284 14.99 36.27 17.42
C ALA A 284 15.64 36.66 16.07
N ASP A 285 16.77 36.04 15.73
CA ASP A 285 17.42 36.26 14.43
C ASP A 285 16.58 35.75 13.26
N LEU A 286 15.81 34.68 13.49
CA LEU A 286 14.92 34.10 12.49
C LEU A 286 13.73 35.03 12.20
N VAL A 287 13.09 35.57 13.26
CA VAL A 287 11.97 36.52 13.14
C VAL A 287 12.42 37.84 12.52
N ALA A 288 13.62 38.34 12.88
CA ALA A 288 14.17 39.55 12.28
C ALA A 288 14.50 39.37 10.78
N ARG A 289 14.94 38.16 10.37
CA ARG A 289 15.23 37.84 8.96
C ARG A 289 13.98 37.62 8.12
N TYR A 290 12.90 37.14 8.71
CA TYR A 290 11.66 36.80 8.01
C TYR A 290 10.44 37.45 8.69
N PRO A 291 10.28 38.79 8.59
CA PRO A 291 9.23 39.52 9.30
C PRO A 291 7.82 39.27 8.75
N ASP A 292 7.70 38.85 7.49
CA ASP A 292 6.43 38.61 6.80
C ASP A 292 6.14 37.11 6.64
N LEU A 293 4.84 36.76 6.68
CA LEU A 293 4.40 35.40 6.36
C LEU A 293 4.65 35.11 4.88
N ARG A 294 5.28 33.96 4.59
CA ARG A 294 5.58 33.53 3.21
C ARG A 294 4.28 33.34 2.41
N ARG A 295 4.36 33.46 1.08
CA ARG A 295 3.20 33.31 0.17
C ARG A 295 2.54 31.94 0.40
N PRO A 296 1.21 31.85 0.62
CA PRO A 296 0.52 30.56 0.71
C PRO A 296 0.65 29.79 -0.61
N MET A 297 1.01 28.51 -0.54
CA MET A 297 0.93 27.54 -1.63
C MET A 297 -0.36 26.72 -1.55
N ILE A 298 -0.86 26.48 -0.34
CA ILE A 298 -2.19 25.94 -0.08
C ILE A 298 -2.85 26.90 0.91
N HIS A 299 -3.89 27.60 0.45
CA HIS A 299 -4.59 28.58 1.27
C HIS A 299 -5.17 27.92 2.53
N GLY A 300 -4.73 28.40 3.70
CA GLY A 300 -5.13 27.86 5.00
C GLY A 300 -4.29 26.68 5.52
N LEU A 301 -3.28 26.21 4.76
CA LEU A 301 -2.56 24.97 5.11
C LEU A 301 -1.03 25.07 4.98
N LEU A 302 -0.49 25.58 3.87
CA LEU A 302 0.96 25.53 3.58
C LEU A 302 1.43 26.81 2.86
N ARG A 303 2.59 27.35 3.26
CA ARG A 303 3.26 28.49 2.59
C ARG A 303 4.57 28.10 1.91
N GLN A 304 5.03 28.95 1.01
CA GLN A 304 6.19 28.72 0.16
C GLN A 304 7.45 28.48 0.99
N GLY A 305 8.13 27.35 0.75
CA GLY A 305 9.35 26.96 1.47
C GLY A 305 9.11 26.50 2.91
N GLU A 306 7.87 26.29 3.32
CA GLU A 306 7.54 25.48 4.49
C GLU A 306 7.46 24.00 4.09
N THR A 307 7.70 23.11 5.05
CA THR A 307 7.55 21.67 4.84
C THR A 307 6.25 21.23 5.52
N MET A 308 5.29 20.74 4.75
CA MET A 308 4.12 20.05 5.29
C MET A 308 4.33 18.54 5.14
N ASN A 309 4.32 17.85 6.28
CA ASN A 309 4.25 16.39 6.29
C ASN A 309 2.77 15.98 6.15
N VAL A 310 2.39 15.56 4.94
CA VAL A 310 1.13 14.85 4.72
C VAL A 310 1.36 13.38 5.07
N ILE A 311 1.21 13.05 6.35
CA ILE A 311 1.31 11.66 6.80
C ILE A 311 -0.03 11.01 6.58
N SER A 312 -0.12 10.24 5.50
CA SER A 312 -1.28 9.41 5.20
C SER A 312 -0.78 8.01 4.90
N ALA A 313 -1.49 6.97 5.36
CA ALA A 313 -1.15 5.59 5.00
C ALA A 313 -1.00 5.48 3.47
N PRO A 314 0.03 4.79 2.94
CA PRO A 314 0.18 4.59 1.51
C PRO A 314 -1.03 3.77 1.02
N LYS A 315 -1.96 4.44 0.34
CA LYS A 315 -3.10 3.80 -0.31
C LYS A 315 -3.16 4.32 -1.76
N ILE A 316 -3.18 3.40 -2.70
CA ILE A 316 -3.71 3.66 -4.05
C ILE A 316 -5.24 3.76 -3.91
N GLY A 317 -5.90 4.67 -4.62
CA GLY A 317 -7.35 4.91 -4.49
C GLY A 317 -7.76 6.00 -3.49
N LYS A 318 -6.84 6.93 -3.16
CA LYS A 318 -7.19 8.16 -2.43
C LYS A 318 -7.38 9.29 -3.42
N ALA A 319 -8.63 9.63 -3.66
CA ALA A 319 -8.98 10.78 -4.46
C ALA A 319 -8.76 12.10 -3.72
N LEU A 320 -8.37 13.13 -4.48
CA LEU A 320 -8.51 14.52 -4.07
C LEU A 320 -10.00 14.87 -4.02
N ALA A 321 -10.48 15.20 -2.82
CA ALA A 321 -11.85 15.68 -2.61
C ALA A 321 -11.88 17.21 -2.74
N PHE A 322 -12.57 17.70 -3.77
CA PHE A 322 -12.85 19.12 -3.94
C PHE A 322 -14.28 19.36 -3.46
N GLY A 323 -14.45 19.94 -2.28
CA GLY A 323 -15.75 20.10 -1.62
C GLY A 323 -16.46 21.43 -1.91
N ALA A 324 -17.66 21.58 -1.34
CA ALA A 324 -18.53 22.75 -1.47
C ALA A 324 -17.94 24.08 -0.93
N ASN A 325 -16.77 24.03 -0.29
CA ASN A 325 -16.02 25.16 0.26
C ASN A 325 -15.08 25.85 -0.77
N LYS A 326 -15.28 25.62 -2.08
CA LYS A 326 -14.47 26.23 -3.16
C LYS A 326 -12.99 25.83 -3.12
N SER A 327 -12.69 24.59 -2.72
CA SER A 327 -11.31 24.07 -2.74
C SER A 327 -10.86 23.71 -4.16
N PHE A 328 -9.59 24.00 -4.48
CA PHE A 328 -8.91 23.65 -5.72
C PHE A 328 -7.39 23.60 -5.46
N LEU A 329 -6.62 23.06 -6.41
CA LEU A 329 -5.15 23.10 -6.37
C LEU A 329 -4.62 24.08 -7.41
N GLU A 330 -3.57 24.80 -7.06
CA GLU A 330 -2.77 25.60 -7.98
C GLU A 330 -1.46 24.88 -8.29
N VAL A 331 -1.20 24.69 -9.58
CA VAL A 331 0.06 24.15 -10.08
C VAL A 331 0.73 25.22 -10.93
N PRO A 332 2.00 25.59 -10.65
CA PRO A 332 2.72 26.55 -11.50
C PRO A 332 2.71 26.11 -12.96
N ALA A 333 2.74 27.08 -13.87
CA ALA A 333 2.84 26.80 -15.30
C ALA A 333 4.01 25.85 -15.59
N MET A 334 3.73 24.77 -16.32
CA MET A 334 4.73 23.76 -16.65
C MET A 334 5.40 24.07 -17.98
N GLU A 335 6.72 24.22 -17.98
CA GLU A 335 7.49 24.45 -19.21
C GLU A 335 7.35 23.29 -20.21
N THR A 336 7.17 22.06 -19.71
CA THR A 336 6.97 20.87 -20.56
C THR A 336 5.63 20.86 -21.32
N LEU A 337 4.62 21.57 -20.83
CA LEU A 337 3.34 21.74 -21.52
C LEU A 337 3.39 22.90 -22.53
N ARG A 338 4.35 23.82 -22.36
CA ARG A 338 4.58 24.92 -23.30
C ARG A 338 5.04 24.35 -24.64
N SER A 339 4.50 24.87 -25.73
CA SER A 339 4.74 24.41 -27.10
C SER A 339 4.28 22.99 -27.40
N ALA A 340 3.55 22.32 -26.50
CA ALA A 340 3.05 20.97 -26.76
C ALA A 340 1.98 21.01 -27.88
N LYS A 341 2.30 20.38 -29.01
CA LYS A 341 1.41 20.30 -30.18
C LYS A 341 0.41 19.15 -30.12
N ALA A 342 0.56 18.29 -29.13
CA ALA A 342 -0.40 17.26 -28.78
C ALA A 342 -0.33 17.01 -27.27
N MET A 343 -1.46 16.65 -26.67
CA MET A 343 -1.48 16.21 -25.28
C MET A 343 -2.62 15.22 -25.05
N THR A 344 -2.49 14.45 -23.97
CA THR A 344 -3.56 13.62 -23.44
C THR A 344 -3.77 13.98 -21.99
N ILE A 345 -5.00 14.30 -21.62
CA ILE A 345 -5.41 14.54 -20.23
C ILE A 345 -6.32 13.40 -19.85
N GLU A 346 -5.98 12.68 -18.78
CA GLU A 346 -6.81 11.58 -18.29
C GLU A 346 -6.82 11.51 -16.77
N PHE A 347 -7.92 11.00 -16.23
CA PHE A 347 -8.22 11.03 -14.81
C PHE A 347 -9.37 10.08 -14.47
N TRP A 348 -9.42 9.67 -13.21
CA TRP A 348 -10.62 9.12 -12.60
C TRP A 348 -11.41 10.24 -11.94
N VAL A 349 -12.73 10.26 -12.15
CA VAL A 349 -13.62 11.24 -11.52
C VAL A 349 -14.87 10.58 -10.97
N LYS A 350 -15.32 11.05 -9.81
CA LYS A 350 -16.65 10.80 -9.27
C LYS A 350 -17.28 12.13 -8.88
N ARG A 351 -18.32 12.53 -9.61
CA ARG A 351 -19.09 13.74 -9.26
C ARG A 351 -19.89 13.48 -8.00
N GLU A 352 -20.11 14.55 -7.23
CA GLU A 352 -21.06 14.54 -6.11
C GLU A 352 -22.36 15.28 -6.47
N GLU A 353 -22.35 16.04 -7.58
CA GLU A 353 -23.51 16.75 -8.12
C GLU A 353 -23.50 16.68 -9.67
N LEU A 354 -24.67 16.46 -10.27
CA LEU A 354 -24.80 16.26 -11.73
C LEU A 354 -24.94 17.56 -12.53
N ASP A 355 -25.69 18.54 -12.02
CA ASP A 355 -26.14 19.69 -12.81
C ASP A 355 -25.19 20.90 -12.74
N ALA A 356 -24.23 20.89 -11.80
CA ALA A 356 -23.19 21.89 -11.70
C ALA A 356 -22.04 21.63 -12.69
N PRO A 357 -21.54 22.64 -13.44
CA PRO A 357 -20.36 22.49 -14.27
C PRO A 357 -19.15 22.02 -13.46
N CYS A 358 -18.59 20.89 -13.85
CA CYS A 358 -17.58 20.18 -13.10
C CYS A 358 -16.20 20.28 -13.79
N TYR A 359 -15.48 21.38 -13.53
CA TYR A 359 -14.14 21.60 -14.07
C TYR A 359 -13.09 20.73 -13.37
N ILE A 360 -12.34 19.99 -14.17
CA ILE A 360 -11.33 19.02 -13.74
C ILE A 360 -9.95 19.67 -13.67
N ILE A 361 -9.57 20.33 -14.75
CA ILE A 361 -8.31 21.04 -14.89
C ILE A 361 -8.48 22.20 -15.87
N GLU A 362 -7.82 23.32 -15.62
CA GLU A 362 -7.89 24.51 -16.46
C GLU A 362 -6.58 25.29 -16.43
N GLN A 363 -6.20 25.87 -17.58
CA GLN A 363 -5.15 26.86 -17.69
C GLN A 363 -5.55 27.99 -18.66
N GLY A 364 -5.40 29.24 -18.23
CA GLY A 364 -5.60 30.44 -19.06
C GLY A 364 -6.94 31.17 -18.92
N GLY A 365 -7.84 30.68 -18.07
CA GLY A 365 -9.10 31.32 -17.68
C GLY A 365 -10.30 30.91 -18.55
N ASP A 366 -11.29 31.81 -18.65
CA ASP A 366 -12.52 31.58 -19.41
C ASP A 366 -12.26 31.50 -20.94
N TRP A 367 -12.82 30.47 -21.57
CA TRP A 367 -12.66 30.20 -23.00
C TRP A 367 -13.33 31.26 -23.86
N THR A 368 -14.36 31.96 -23.35
CA THR A 368 -15.03 33.03 -24.11
C THR A 368 -14.14 34.26 -24.31
N ALA A 369 -13.13 34.46 -23.47
CA ALA A 369 -12.15 35.53 -23.58
C ALA A 369 -10.96 35.19 -24.49
N GLY A 370 -10.93 33.97 -25.07
CA GLY A 370 -9.90 33.55 -26.04
C GLY A 370 -8.51 33.33 -25.45
N ARG A 371 -8.44 33.05 -24.15
CA ARG A 371 -7.18 32.95 -23.39
C ARG A 371 -6.95 31.58 -22.76
N THR A 372 -7.96 30.71 -22.75
CA THR A 372 -7.84 29.32 -22.30
C THR A 372 -6.84 28.60 -23.18
N ALA A 373 -5.73 28.19 -22.58
CA ALA A 373 -4.79 27.27 -23.22
C ALA A 373 -5.45 25.90 -23.37
N PHE A 374 -6.01 25.38 -22.28
CA PHE A 374 -6.85 24.20 -22.28
C PHE A 374 -7.72 24.14 -21.02
N SER A 375 -8.84 23.44 -21.10
CA SER A 375 -9.64 23.07 -19.93
C SER A 375 -10.44 21.80 -20.21
N VAL A 376 -10.65 20.99 -19.17
CA VAL A 376 -11.53 19.82 -19.22
C VAL A 376 -12.63 19.96 -18.18
N SER A 377 -13.88 19.73 -18.57
CA SER A 377 -15.03 19.74 -17.67
C SER A 377 -16.02 18.62 -17.94
N LEU A 378 -16.81 18.26 -16.93
CA LEU A 378 -18.07 17.54 -17.09
C LEU A 378 -19.21 18.56 -17.02
N ASN A 379 -20.05 18.61 -18.05
CA ASN A 379 -21.16 19.56 -18.10
C ASN A 379 -22.40 19.01 -17.40
N GLY A 380 -23.38 19.88 -17.15
CA GLY A 380 -24.69 19.51 -16.59
C GLY A 380 -25.72 19.17 -17.67
N ALA A 381 -27.00 19.14 -17.27
CA ALA A 381 -28.13 18.75 -18.12
C ALA A 381 -28.23 19.51 -19.46
N SER A 382 -27.83 20.80 -19.50
CA SER A 382 -27.92 21.64 -20.69
C SER A 382 -27.07 21.15 -21.87
N SER A 383 -26.05 20.32 -21.59
CA SER A 383 -25.19 19.69 -22.60
C SER A 383 -25.19 18.17 -22.46
N ASP A 384 -26.32 17.58 -22.04
CA ASP A 384 -26.51 16.14 -21.84
C ASP A 384 -25.37 15.46 -21.06
N TYR A 385 -24.87 16.16 -20.04
CA TYR A 385 -23.83 15.66 -19.17
C TYR A 385 -22.54 15.18 -19.87
N CYS A 386 -22.18 15.84 -20.98
CA CYS A 386 -21.01 15.46 -21.77
C CYS A 386 -19.69 15.77 -21.05
N LEU A 387 -18.65 15.00 -21.40
CA LEU A 387 -17.25 15.37 -21.18
C LEU A 387 -16.87 16.44 -22.22
N ALA A 388 -16.25 17.52 -21.77
CA ALA A 388 -15.96 18.68 -22.59
C ALA A 388 -14.48 19.06 -22.53
N PHE A 389 -13.96 19.48 -23.68
CA PHE A 389 -12.65 20.09 -23.83
C PHE A 389 -12.81 21.53 -24.32
N HIS A 390 -12.20 22.47 -23.64
CA HIS A 390 -12.21 23.90 -24.01
C HIS A 390 -10.81 24.33 -24.40
N PHE A 391 -10.76 25.21 -25.39
CA PHE A 391 -9.56 25.83 -25.94
C PHE A 391 -9.88 27.29 -26.27
N ALA A 392 -8.90 28.05 -26.77
CA ALA A 392 -9.10 29.47 -27.05
C ALA A 392 -10.33 29.71 -27.95
N CYS A 393 -11.34 30.41 -27.39
CA CYS A 393 -12.61 30.73 -28.05
C CYS A 393 -13.49 29.54 -28.46
N GLY A 394 -13.20 28.31 -28.03
CA GLY A 394 -13.93 27.14 -28.49
C GLY A 394 -14.05 26.01 -27.47
N TRP A 395 -15.01 25.12 -27.73
CA TRP A 395 -15.14 23.88 -26.99
C TRP A 395 -15.71 22.75 -27.87
N ARG A 396 -15.44 21.52 -27.44
CA ARG A 396 -15.99 20.26 -27.99
C ARG A 396 -16.54 19.43 -26.85
N GLY A 397 -17.66 18.73 -27.08
CA GLY A 397 -18.29 17.86 -26.09
C GLY A 397 -18.68 16.51 -26.66
N ALA A 398 -18.43 15.44 -25.90
CA ALA A 398 -18.72 14.07 -26.28
C ALA A 398 -19.18 13.21 -25.10
N GLY A 399 -19.70 12.02 -25.40
CA GLY A 399 -20.13 11.07 -24.39
C GLY A 399 -21.33 11.52 -23.58
N ARG A 400 -21.55 10.85 -22.46
CA ARG A 400 -22.61 11.15 -21.48
C ARG A 400 -22.30 10.43 -20.17
N ILE A 401 -22.01 11.20 -19.12
CA ILE A 401 -21.89 10.66 -17.75
C ILE A 401 -23.08 11.23 -17.00
N ALA A 402 -24.10 10.45 -16.65
CA ALA A 402 -25.33 10.97 -16.02
C ALA A 402 -25.61 10.36 -14.64
N ASP A 403 -24.57 9.84 -14.01
CA ASP A 403 -24.62 9.28 -12.66
C ASP A 403 -23.43 9.77 -11.82
N LEU A 404 -23.38 9.30 -10.58
CA LEU A 404 -22.41 9.69 -9.55
C LEU A 404 -21.42 8.56 -9.25
N ASN A 405 -21.22 7.62 -10.17
CA ASN A 405 -20.20 6.57 -10.03
C ASN A 405 -18.81 7.10 -10.45
N TRP A 406 -17.80 6.28 -10.18
CA TRP A 406 -16.46 6.51 -10.70
C TRP A 406 -16.43 6.23 -12.19
N HIS A 407 -15.84 7.15 -12.95
CA HIS A 407 -15.56 6.97 -14.36
C HIS A 407 -14.11 7.35 -14.65
N HIS A 408 -13.47 6.59 -15.53
CA HIS A 408 -12.22 6.98 -16.15
C HIS A 408 -12.52 7.84 -17.38
N CYS A 409 -11.91 9.01 -17.48
CA CYS A 409 -12.07 9.91 -18.61
C CYS A 409 -10.72 10.21 -19.24
N ALA A 410 -10.66 10.26 -20.57
CA ALA A 410 -9.48 10.73 -21.29
C ALA A 410 -9.87 11.63 -22.46
N VAL A 411 -9.06 12.65 -22.70
CA VAL A 411 -9.17 13.58 -23.82
C VAL A 411 -7.82 13.65 -24.52
N VAL A 412 -7.77 13.21 -25.78
CA VAL A 412 -6.58 13.28 -26.63
C VAL A 412 -6.76 14.42 -27.63
N VAL A 413 -5.84 15.37 -27.63
CA VAL A 413 -5.89 16.58 -28.46
C VAL A 413 -4.61 16.73 -29.28
N ARG A 414 -4.76 17.24 -30.49
CA ARG A 414 -3.65 17.68 -31.35
C ARG A 414 -3.99 19.06 -31.90
N GLU A 415 -3.00 19.94 -31.94
CA GLU A 415 -3.16 21.25 -32.55
C GLU A 415 -3.50 21.10 -34.05
N GLY A 416 -4.48 21.87 -34.52
CA GLY A 416 -4.95 21.82 -35.91
C GLY A 416 -6.02 20.77 -36.19
N ASP A 417 -6.28 19.82 -35.29
CA ASP A 417 -7.40 18.90 -35.43
C ASP A 417 -8.74 19.64 -35.24
N ALA A 418 -9.78 19.19 -35.94
CA ALA A 418 -11.12 19.77 -35.81
C ALA A 418 -11.79 19.39 -34.48
N ASP A 419 -11.52 18.17 -34.00
CA ASP A 419 -12.11 17.56 -32.82
C ASP A 419 -11.03 16.77 -32.05
N PRO A 420 -11.10 16.74 -30.71
CA PRO A 420 -10.31 15.82 -29.91
C PRO A 420 -10.93 14.41 -29.92
N GLU A 421 -10.16 13.41 -29.51
CA GLU A 421 -10.66 12.07 -29.24
C GLU A 421 -11.04 11.99 -27.75
N PHE A 422 -12.31 11.70 -27.47
CA PHE A 422 -12.81 11.52 -26.12
C PHE A 422 -12.94 10.04 -25.78
N PHE A 423 -12.67 9.67 -24.54
CA PHE A 423 -12.90 8.33 -24.03
C PHE A 423 -13.56 8.39 -22.65
N ILE A 424 -14.56 7.53 -22.43
CA ILE A 424 -15.20 7.28 -21.14
C ILE A 424 -15.08 5.79 -20.85
N ASP A 425 -14.51 5.43 -19.70
CA ASP A 425 -14.24 4.05 -19.28
C ASP A 425 -13.48 3.22 -20.33
N GLY A 426 -12.57 3.88 -21.05
CA GLY A 426 -11.76 3.28 -22.11
C GLY A 426 -12.48 3.14 -23.46
N VAL A 427 -13.74 3.57 -23.55
CA VAL A 427 -14.55 3.51 -24.79
C VAL A 427 -14.49 4.86 -25.51
N PRO A 428 -14.17 4.90 -26.82
CA PRO A 428 -14.15 6.14 -27.59
C PRO A 428 -15.56 6.72 -27.78
N GLU A 429 -15.68 8.03 -27.61
CA GLU A 429 -16.94 8.78 -27.67
C GLU A 429 -16.92 9.82 -28.79
N PRO A 430 -17.89 9.80 -29.72
CA PRO A 430 -17.94 10.76 -30.81
C PRO A 430 -18.34 12.16 -30.31
N VAL A 431 -17.75 13.19 -30.90
CA VAL A 431 -18.12 14.59 -30.62
C VAL A 431 -19.57 14.85 -31.04
N LYS A 432 -20.37 15.33 -30.08
CA LYS A 432 -21.78 15.72 -30.25
C LYS A 432 -21.98 17.22 -30.27
N TYR A 433 -21.13 17.95 -29.54
CA TYR A 433 -21.27 19.40 -29.35
C TYR A 433 -20.03 20.13 -29.84
N ARG A 434 -20.25 21.24 -30.56
CA ARG A 434 -19.18 22.06 -31.13
C ARG A 434 -19.52 23.54 -31.01
N ARG A 435 -18.56 24.35 -30.56
CA ARG A 435 -18.63 25.82 -30.63
C ARG A 435 -17.22 26.41 -30.78
N GLY A 436 -17.13 27.58 -31.40
CA GLY A 436 -15.86 28.30 -31.59
C GLY A 436 -15.17 27.97 -32.92
N PRO A 437 -13.85 28.18 -33.01
CA PRO A 437 -13.05 27.94 -34.22
C PRO A 437 -13.18 26.52 -34.77
N GLU A 438 -12.92 26.37 -36.08
CA GLU A 438 -13.00 25.07 -36.79
C GLU A 438 -11.96 24.07 -36.29
N VAL A 439 -10.76 24.55 -35.95
CA VAL A 439 -9.63 23.75 -35.49
C VAL A 439 -9.23 24.14 -34.08
N ILE A 440 -8.60 23.20 -33.37
CA ILE A 440 -8.08 23.39 -32.02
C ILE A 440 -6.76 24.15 -32.08
N ASP A 441 -6.67 25.26 -31.34
CA ASP A 441 -5.48 26.07 -31.13
C ASP A 441 -5.00 25.91 -29.69
N LEU A 442 -3.87 25.23 -29.49
CA LEU A 442 -3.26 25.01 -28.17
C LEU A 442 -2.31 26.16 -27.87
N GLN A 443 -2.83 27.21 -27.23
CA GLN A 443 -2.05 28.40 -26.94
C GLN A 443 -1.05 28.18 -25.81
N ASP A 444 0.14 28.78 -25.98
CA ASP A 444 1.11 28.88 -24.89
C ASP A 444 0.56 29.75 -23.76
N SER A 445 0.73 29.29 -22.53
CA SER A 445 0.33 30.02 -21.34
C SER A 445 1.34 29.91 -20.22
N GLU A 446 1.60 31.05 -19.58
CA GLU A 446 2.38 31.15 -18.33
C GLU A 446 1.47 31.26 -17.10
N GLU A 447 0.15 31.22 -17.31
CA GLU A 447 -0.82 31.29 -16.24
C GLU A 447 -0.78 30.01 -15.40
N VAL A 448 -1.20 30.12 -14.14
CA VAL A 448 -1.29 28.99 -13.20
C VAL A 448 -2.32 27.98 -13.71
N ILE A 449 -2.05 26.70 -13.48
CA ILE A 449 -2.98 25.60 -13.75
C ILE A 449 -3.83 25.38 -12.51
N HIS A 450 -5.16 25.40 -12.67
CA HIS A 450 -6.12 25.10 -11.63
C HIS A 450 -6.62 23.67 -11.78
N ILE A 451 -6.55 22.86 -10.72
CA ILE A 451 -7.15 21.52 -10.67
C ILE A 451 -8.34 21.55 -9.73
N GLY A 452 -9.47 21.04 -10.21
CA GLY A 452 -10.73 20.99 -9.47
C GLY A 452 -11.58 22.26 -9.55
N ALA A 453 -11.16 23.27 -10.30
CA ALA A 453 -11.92 24.49 -10.55
C ALA A 453 -11.53 25.12 -11.88
N GLN A 454 -12.36 26.05 -12.36
CA GLN A 454 -11.95 27.10 -13.29
C GLN A 454 -11.89 28.39 -12.50
N VAL A 455 -10.75 29.07 -12.54
CA VAL A 455 -10.54 30.32 -11.80
C VAL A 455 -10.01 31.37 -12.77
N ASP A 456 -10.83 32.38 -13.06
CA ASP A 456 -10.45 33.48 -13.93
C ASP A 456 -10.51 34.80 -13.14
N PRO A 457 -9.35 35.31 -12.68
CA PRO A 457 -9.30 36.56 -11.92
C PRO A 457 -9.64 37.80 -12.77
N ARG A 458 -9.67 37.69 -14.11
CA ARG A 458 -9.90 38.83 -15.02
C ARG A 458 -11.37 39.02 -15.32
N SER A 459 -12.06 37.94 -15.71
CA SER A 459 -13.51 37.98 -15.90
C SER A 459 -14.29 37.91 -14.58
N GLY A 460 -13.65 37.37 -13.53
CA GLY A 460 -14.27 37.10 -12.24
C GLY A 460 -15.14 35.83 -12.24
N TYR A 461 -15.24 35.12 -13.36
CA TYR A 461 -15.92 33.84 -13.43
C TYR A 461 -15.08 32.76 -12.77
N ASN A 462 -15.63 32.18 -11.70
CA ASN A 462 -15.02 31.10 -10.96
C ASN A 462 -16.05 30.00 -10.74
N TYR A 463 -15.77 28.80 -11.23
CA TYR A 463 -16.65 27.64 -11.05
C TYR A 463 -15.97 26.61 -10.16
N PHE A 464 -16.69 26.25 -9.10
CA PHE A 464 -16.30 25.21 -8.15
C PHE A 464 -17.40 24.15 -8.15
N SER A 465 -17.00 22.89 -8.03
CA SER A 465 -17.91 21.75 -8.07
C SER A 465 -17.42 20.64 -7.17
N ALA A 466 -18.37 20.03 -6.48
CA ALA A 466 -18.15 18.92 -5.57
C ALA A 466 -17.82 17.64 -6.35
N LYS A 467 -16.61 17.10 -6.15
CA LYS A 467 -16.13 15.89 -6.82
C LYS A 467 -14.94 15.28 -6.12
N LEU A 468 -14.76 13.99 -6.40
CA LEU A 468 -13.53 13.26 -6.14
C LEU A 468 -12.77 13.11 -7.45
N LEU A 469 -11.47 13.42 -7.43
CA LEU A 469 -10.56 13.25 -8.57
C LEU A 469 -9.41 12.36 -8.15
N ASP A 470 -9.11 11.33 -8.91
CA ASP A 470 -7.94 10.47 -8.66
C ASP A 470 -7.10 10.32 -9.92
N GLU A 471 -5.80 10.09 -9.69
CA GLU A 471 -4.78 9.86 -10.70
C GLU A 471 -4.78 10.86 -11.88
N LEU A 472 -5.14 12.14 -11.74
CA LEU A 472 -5.05 13.07 -12.88
C LEU A 472 -3.62 13.10 -13.48
N ALA A 473 -3.51 12.83 -14.77
CA ALA A 473 -2.27 12.82 -15.52
C ALA A 473 -2.38 13.62 -16.82
N ILE A 474 -1.27 14.25 -17.22
CA ILE A 474 -1.13 14.92 -18.50
C ILE A 474 0.09 14.34 -19.20
N TYR A 475 -0.12 13.87 -20.42
CA TYR A 475 0.95 13.42 -21.31
C TYR A 475 1.17 14.48 -22.37
N THR A 476 2.42 14.86 -22.65
CA THR A 476 2.82 15.79 -23.71
C THR A 476 2.80 15.16 -25.11
N ARG A 477 2.00 14.11 -25.28
CA ARG A 477 1.79 13.38 -26.53
C ARG A 477 0.36 12.89 -26.60
N ALA A 478 -0.09 12.62 -27.83
CA ALA A 478 -1.33 11.89 -28.04
C ALA A 478 -1.12 10.39 -27.71
N LEU A 479 -1.91 9.87 -26.77
CA LEU A 479 -2.02 8.43 -26.53
C LEU A 479 -2.92 7.79 -27.59
N ASP A 480 -2.66 6.53 -27.93
CA ASP A 480 -3.60 5.76 -28.74
C ASP A 480 -4.73 5.15 -27.90
N GLY A 481 -5.78 4.65 -28.56
CA GLY A 481 -6.94 4.08 -27.87
C GLY A 481 -6.63 2.84 -27.03
N LEU A 482 -5.57 2.07 -27.36
CA LEU A 482 -5.18 0.91 -26.57
C LEU A 482 -4.49 1.34 -25.27
N GLU A 483 -3.61 2.35 -25.35
CA GLU A 483 -3.00 2.95 -24.17
C GLU A 483 -4.07 3.50 -23.20
N VAL A 484 -5.07 4.21 -23.74
CA VAL A 484 -6.19 4.73 -22.94
C VAL A 484 -7.03 3.61 -22.33
N LEU A 485 -7.33 2.55 -23.09
CA LEU A 485 -8.06 1.38 -22.58
C LEU A 485 -7.29 0.68 -21.45
N MET A 486 -5.98 0.57 -21.55
CA MET A 486 -5.13 0.00 -20.51
C MET A 486 -5.14 0.83 -19.24
N LEU A 487 -5.13 2.17 -19.37
CA LEU A 487 -5.25 3.09 -18.23
C LEU A 487 -6.61 2.92 -17.54
N ALA A 488 -7.70 2.87 -18.30
CA ALA A 488 -9.05 2.62 -17.78
C ALA A 488 -9.18 1.24 -17.10
N SER A 489 -8.55 0.21 -17.67
CA SER A 489 -8.62 -1.17 -17.18
C SER A 489 -7.73 -1.42 -15.96
N SER A 490 -6.81 -0.50 -15.64
CA SER A 490 -5.92 -0.64 -14.48
C SER A 490 -6.68 -0.60 -13.15
N GLY A 491 -7.87 0.02 -13.11
CA GLY A 491 -8.76 0.03 -11.95
C GLY A 491 -8.03 0.38 -10.64
N ASN A 492 -8.29 -0.36 -9.56
CA ASN A 492 -7.64 -0.14 -8.25
C ASN A 492 -6.12 -0.42 -8.21
N ALA A 493 -5.51 -0.94 -9.29
CA ALA A 493 -4.06 -1.16 -9.34
C ALA A 493 -3.28 0.16 -9.56
N GLY A 494 -3.95 1.19 -10.07
CA GLY A 494 -3.38 2.50 -10.39
C GLY A 494 -2.30 2.48 -11.47
N LYS A 495 -1.77 3.66 -11.83
CA LYS A 495 -0.79 3.85 -12.93
C LYS A 495 0.64 3.38 -12.63
N ARG A 496 0.85 2.53 -11.63
CA ARG A 496 2.20 1.98 -11.37
C ARG A 496 2.58 1.01 -12.48
N LEU A 497 3.24 1.53 -13.52
CA LEU A 497 4.12 0.75 -14.37
C LEU A 497 5.11 0.05 -13.45
N ALA A 498 5.12 -1.29 -13.52
CA ALA A 498 6.12 -2.11 -12.88
C ALA A 498 7.51 -1.72 -13.43
N HIS A 499 8.21 -0.82 -12.74
CA HIS A 499 9.65 -0.74 -12.88
C HIS A 499 10.21 -2.04 -12.30
N LYS A 500 10.57 -2.94 -13.21
CA LYS A 500 11.29 -4.18 -12.95
C LYS A 500 12.68 -3.92 -12.38
#